data_AF-A0A843FHP2-F1
#
_entry.id   AF-A0A843FHP2-F1
#
_cell.length_a   1.000
_cell.length_b   1.000
_cell.length_c   1.000
_cell.angle_alpha   90.00
_cell.angle_beta   90.00
_cell.angle_gamma   90.00
#
_symmetry.space_group_name_H-M   'P 1'
#
loop_
_entity.id
_entity.type
_entity.pdbx_description
1 polymer ?
#
loop_
_entity_poly.entity_id
_entity_poly.type
_entity_poly.pdbx_seq_one_letter_code
_entity_poly.pdbx_strand_id
1 'polypeptide(L)'
;FDVWNLRGQALPLDKLLPRLVRRAKNGGYAAIVLDPIYKVITGDENNASEMGAFCNLFDRVCRELGCSVIYCHHHSKGAQGGKKAMDRASGSGVFARDPDAQLDLIQLQIPEELRGSILSDGDTAWQLEGTLREFPNFKPVKMFFRYPNHLLDTEGVLDRFRPEGSPVNNLKNKNNTGKDARLIRVVEAINSLKTMDPDKVVAVSDVSAMTGHAKDTIRRYLNNELKEYYSIRNGEIINTEGRDYLRECGLNDSDENDDDDDDEWE
;
A
#
# COMPACT_ATOMS: atom_id res chain seq x y z
N PHE A 1 4.58 -29.86 -0.95
CA PHE A 1 4.12 -29.03 0.18
C PHE A 1 3.25 -29.91 1.04
N ASP A 2 3.31 -29.74 2.36
CA ASP A 2 2.54 -30.54 3.31
C ASP A 2 1.50 -29.66 3.98
N VAL A 3 0.25 -30.13 4.06
CA VAL A 3 -0.84 -29.38 4.71
C VAL A 3 -1.09 -29.94 6.10
N TRP A 4 -1.09 -29.06 7.09
CA TRP A 4 -1.56 -29.39 8.43
C TRP A 4 -2.84 -28.60 8.72
N ASN A 5 -3.99 -29.25 8.52
CA ASN A 5 -5.29 -28.63 8.75
C ASN A 5 -5.58 -28.52 10.26
N LEU A 6 -5.64 -27.29 10.77
CA LEU A 6 -5.94 -26.98 12.17
C LEU A 6 -7.36 -26.41 12.37
N ARG A 7 -8.27 -26.56 11.39
CA ARG A 7 -9.65 -26.09 11.50
C ARG A 7 -10.34 -26.72 12.70
N GLY A 8 -10.91 -25.87 13.56
CA GLY A 8 -11.55 -26.30 14.81
C GLY A 8 -10.58 -26.65 15.95
N GLN A 9 -9.26 -26.49 15.75
CA GLN A 9 -8.20 -26.79 16.71
C GLN A 9 -7.28 -25.57 16.92
N ALA A 10 -7.87 -24.37 16.98
CA ALA A 10 -7.12 -23.13 17.13
C ALA A 10 -6.32 -23.13 18.45
N LEU A 11 -5.04 -22.79 18.36
CA LEU A 11 -4.12 -22.71 19.49
C LEU A 11 -3.30 -21.42 19.35
N PRO A 12 -3.10 -20.67 20.44
CA PRO A 12 -2.10 -19.60 20.47
C PRO A 12 -0.71 -20.12 20.10
N LEU A 13 0.11 -19.27 19.48
CA LEU A 13 1.38 -19.67 18.87
C LEU A 13 2.38 -20.20 19.89
N ASP A 14 2.41 -19.65 21.11
CA ASP A 14 3.25 -20.13 22.21
C ASP A 14 3.03 -21.63 22.51
N LYS A 15 1.78 -22.08 22.41
CA LYS A 15 1.37 -23.49 22.60
C LYS A 15 1.51 -24.32 21.33
N LEU A 16 1.34 -23.70 20.16
CA LEU A 16 1.47 -24.37 18.86
C LEU A 16 2.94 -24.67 18.52
N LEU A 17 3.84 -23.73 18.82
CA LEU A 17 5.25 -23.76 18.42
C LEU A 17 5.96 -25.07 18.79
N PRO A 18 5.87 -25.62 20.03
CA PRO A 18 6.53 -26.89 20.35
C PRO A 18 6.01 -28.05 19.51
N ARG A 19 4.72 -28.05 19.16
CA ARG A 19 4.10 -29.08 18.31
C ARG A 19 4.52 -28.92 16.86
N LEU A 20 4.57 -27.68 16.37
CA LEU A 20 5.05 -27.32 15.05
C LEU A 20 6.51 -27.76 14.87
N VAL A 21 7.39 -27.40 15.80
CA VAL A 21 8.80 -27.79 15.75
C VAL A 21 8.95 -29.30 15.75
N ARG A 22 8.27 -30.00 16.67
CA ARG A 22 8.31 -31.48 16.70
C ARG A 22 7.86 -32.12 15.39
N ARG A 23 6.84 -31.56 14.74
CA ARG A 23 6.31 -32.05 13.47
C ARG A 23 7.27 -31.76 12.31
N ALA A 24 7.88 -30.57 12.28
CA ALA A 24 8.62 -30.07 11.13
C ALA A 24 10.13 -30.38 11.16
N LYS A 25 10.71 -30.68 12.33
CA LYS A 25 12.16 -30.81 12.56
C LYS A 25 12.91 -31.69 11.53
N ASN A 26 12.29 -32.77 11.08
CA ASN A 26 12.92 -33.72 10.15
C ASN A 26 12.33 -33.64 8.73
N GLY A 27 11.49 -32.65 8.45
CA GLY A 27 10.83 -32.50 7.15
C GLY A 27 11.66 -31.73 6.12
N GLY A 28 12.73 -31.04 6.53
CA GLY A 28 13.59 -30.27 5.63
C GLY A 28 12.85 -29.13 4.91
N TYR A 29 11.86 -28.52 5.57
CA TYR A 29 11.06 -27.45 4.99
C TYR A 29 11.89 -26.17 4.82
N ALA A 30 11.85 -25.57 3.63
CA ALA A 30 12.42 -24.25 3.40
C ALA A 30 11.56 -23.12 4.01
N ALA A 31 10.25 -23.35 4.14
CA ALA A 31 9.33 -22.38 4.71
C ALA A 31 8.14 -23.04 5.42
N ILE A 32 7.58 -22.35 6.41
CA ILE A 32 6.33 -22.66 7.08
C ILE A 32 5.34 -21.53 6.84
N VAL A 33 4.13 -21.86 6.42
CA VAL A 33 3.06 -20.90 6.17
C VAL A 33 1.99 -21.01 7.27
N LEU A 34 1.70 -19.90 7.93
CA LEU A 34 0.65 -19.76 8.96
C LEU A 34 -0.49 -18.90 8.40
N ASP A 35 -1.59 -19.55 8.03
CA ASP A 35 -2.74 -18.89 7.42
C ASP A 35 -4.04 -19.18 8.19
N PRO A 36 -4.66 -18.19 8.86
CA PRO A 36 -4.24 -16.80 9.05
C PRO A 36 -3.63 -16.53 10.44
N ILE A 37 -2.81 -15.47 10.56
CA ILE A 37 -2.10 -15.13 11.81
C ILE A 37 -3.04 -14.88 13.00
N TYR A 38 -4.21 -14.26 12.77
CA TYR A 38 -5.14 -13.89 13.85
C TYR A 38 -5.69 -15.08 14.64
N LYS A 39 -5.57 -16.31 14.11
CA LYS A 39 -5.97 -17.54 14.83
C LYS A 39 -4.93 -18.04 15.82
N VAL A 40 -3.70 -17.53 15.76
CA VAL A 40 -2.58 -17.94 16.60
C VAL A 40 -2.01 -16.81 17.46
N ILE A 41 -2.61 -15.60 17.42
CA ILE A 41 -2.19 -14.46 18.23
C ILE A 41 -2.14 -14.84 19.72
N THR A 42 -1.09 -14.39 20.39
CA THR A 42 -0.87 -14.52 21.83
C THR A 42 -0.72 -13.13 22.42
N GLY A 43 -1.44 -12.84 23.52
CA GLY A 43 -1.45 -11.51 24.13
C GLY A 43 -2.51 -10.56 23.56
N ASP A 44 -2.53 -9.33 24.09
CA ASP A 44 -3.41 -8.24 23.65
C ASP A 44 -2.82 -7.51 22.44
N GLU A 45 -3.55 -7.53 21.33
CA GLU A 45 -3.17 -6.88 20.07
C GLU A 45 -2.96 -5.35 20.20
N ASN A 46 -3.54 -4.74 21.23
CA ASN A 46 -3.37 -3.31 21.50
C ASN A 46 -2.12 -3.00 22.34
N ASN A 47 -1.45 -4.01 22.87
CA ASN A 47 -0.23 -3.86 23.66
C ASN A 47 1.00 -4.16 22.78
N ALA A 48 1.76 -3.11 22.46
CA ALA A 48 2.95 -3.23 21.62
C ALA A 48 4.03 -4.17 22.20
N SER A 49 4.17 -4.21 23.53
CA SER A 49 5.14 -5.10 24.20
C SER A 49 4.74 -6.57 24.04
N GLU A 50 3.45 -6.88 24.22
CA GLU A 50 2.93 -8.24 24.03
C GLU A 50 2.99 -8.67 22.57
N MET A 51 2.71 -7.77 21.63
CA MET A 51 2.87 -8.07 20.20
C MET A 51 4.34 -8.25 19.80
N GLY A 52 5.27 -7.52 20.40
CA GLY A 52 6.71 -7.78 20.26
C GLY A 52 7.09 -9.17 20.77
N ALA A 53 6.60 -9.56 21.96
CA ALA A 53 6.82 -10.90 22.50
C ALA A 53 6.19 -12.00 21.63
N PHE A 54 5.02 -11.74 21.04
CA PHE A 54 4.38 -12.63 20.07
C PHE A 54 5.22 -12.77 18.80
N CYS A 55 5.75 -11.69 18.25
CA CYS A 55 6.57 -11.73 17.05
C CYS A 55 7.88 -12.52 17.24
N ASN A 56 8.51 -12.41 18.42
CA ASN A 56 9.67 -13.22 18.79
C ASN A 56 9.43 -14.75 18.74
N LEU A 57 8.17 -15.20 18.75
CA LEU A 57 7.85 -16.61 18.55
C LEU A 57 8.13 -17.05 17.10
N PHE A 58 7.98 -16.17 16.10
CA PHE A 58 8.34 -16.48 14.72
C PHE A 58 9.85 -16.64 14.57
N ASP A 59 10.65 -15.76 15.16
CA ASP A 59 12.12 -15.90 15.21
C ASP A 59 12.54 -17.22 15.84
N ARG A 60 11.82 -17.64 16.90
CA ARG A 60 12.07 -18.93 17.52
C ARG A 60 11.77 -20.09 16.57
N VAL A 61 10.71 -20.03 15.77
CA VAL A 61 10.43 -21.04 14.73
C VAL A 61 11.57 -21.05 13.70
N CYS A 62 11.96 -19.88 13.17
CA CYS A 62 13.07 -19.74 12.23
C CYS A 62 14.36 -20.35 12.78
N ARG A 63 14.71 -20.04 14.03
CA ARG A 63 15.91 -20.54 14.70
C ARG A 63 15.87 -22.05 14.95
N GLU A 64 14.73 -22.61 15.35
CA GLU A 64 14.62 -24.04 15.69
C GLU A 64 14.51 -24.95 14.46
N LEU A 65 14.04 -24.44 13.33
CA LEU A 65 13.81 -25.22 12.12
C LEU A 65 14.70 -24.84 10.94
N GLY A 66 15.41 -23.71 11.01
CA GLY A 66 16.26 -23.22 9.92
C GLY A 66 15.47 -22.88 8.65
N CYS A 67 14.21 -22.45 8.79
CA CYS A 67 13.31 -22.17 7.69
C CYS A 67 12.69 -20.77 7.81
N SER A 68 12.21 -20.21 6.71
CA SER A 68 11.43 -18.98 6.74
C SER A 68 10.03 -19.23 7.33
N VAL A 69 9.47 -18.23 8.02
CA VAL A 69 8.08 -18.23 8.42
C VAL A 69 7.34 -17.19 7.60
N ILE A 70 6.21 -17.60 7.01
CA ILE A 70 5.32 -16.75 6.23
C ILE A 70 3.97 -16.80 6.93
N TYR A 71 3.31 -15.65 7.09
CA TYR A 71 1.97 -15.62 7.65
C TYR A 71 1.04 -14.73 6.84
N CYS A 72 -0.22 -15.11 6.76
CA CYS A 72 -1.26 -14.30 6.12
C CYS A 72 -1.85 -13.35 7.15
N HIS A 73 -1.79 -12.06 6.85
CA HIS A 73 -2.35 -10.99 7.67
C HIS A 73 -3.41 -10.22 6.87
N HIS A 74 -4.55 -9.95 7.48
CA HIS A 74 -5.59 -9.15 6.86
C HIS A 74 -5.27 -7.66 7.00
N HIS A 75 -5.80 -6.85 6.09
CA HIS A 75 -5.78 -5.42 6.25
C HIS A 75 -6.69 -4.95 7.38
N SER A 76 -6.36 -3.78 7.93
CA SER A 76 -7.31 -3.03 8.77
C SER A 76 -8.57 -2.64 7.99
N LYS A 77 -9.68 -2.35 8.71
CA LYS A 77 -10.92 -1.87 8.08
C LYS A 77 -10.69 -0.51 7.42
N GLY A 78 -11.35 -0.26 6.28
CA GLY A 78 -11.33 1.02 5.58
C GLY A 78 -10.66 0.95 4.20
N ALA A 79 -10.61 2.09 3.51
CA ALA A 79 -9.94 2.22 2.21
C ALA A 79 -8.41 2.17 2.38
N GLN A 80 -7.78 1.09 1.93
CA GLN A 80 -6.35 0.85 2.16
C GLN A 80 -5.44 1.29 1.00
N GLY A 81 -5.98 1.40 -0.22
CA GLY A 81 -5.18 1.78 -1.40
C GLY A 81 -4.61 3.21 -1.38
N GLY A 82 -4.96 4.03 -0.39
CA GLY A 82 -4.37 5.35 -0.15
C GLY A 82 -3.32 5.41 0.96
N LYS A 83 -3.13 4.32 1.71
CA LYS A 83 -2.07 4.23 2.74
C LYS A 83 -0.78 3.67 2.14
N LYS A 84 0.36 3.88 2.79
CA LYS A 84 1.60 3.14 2.46
C LYS A 84 1.39 1.65 2.77
N ALA A 85 2.06 0.76 2.04
CA ALA A 85 1.89 -0.69 2.20
C ALA A 85 2.11 -1.16 3.66
N MET A 86 3.12 -0.63 4.35
CA MET A 86 3.39 -0.94 5.76
C MET A 86 2.24 -0.58 6.70
N ASP A 87 1.50 0.49 6.41
CA ASP A 87 0.45 1.04 7.29
C ASP A 87 -0.93 0.38 7.07
N ARG A 88 -1.01 -0.63 6.20
CA ARG A 88 -2.26 -1.32 5.86
C ARG A 88 -2.56 -2.50 6.78
N ALA A 89 -1.54 -3.07 7.43
CA ALA A 89 -1.69 -4.18 8.36
C ALA A 89 -2.67 -3.85 9.51
N SER A 90 -3.50 -4.81 9.91
CA SER A 90 -4.35 -4.63 11.10
C SER A 90 -3.53 -4.72 12.39
N GLY A 91 -3.99 -4.03 13.43
CA GLY A 91 -3.44 -4.18 14.79
C GLY A 91 -2.23 -3.31 15.06
N SER A 92 -1.34 -3.82 15.92
CA SER A 92 -0.16 -3.11 16.39
C SER A 92 0.83 -2.78 15.27
N GLY A 93 1.39 -1.56 15.29
CA GLY A 93 2.48 -1.13 14.38
C GLY A 93 3.79 -1.93 14.53
N VAL A 94 3.84 -2.87 15.47
CA VAL A 94 4.89 -3.90 15.53
C VAL A 94 4.85 -4.79 14.28
N PHE A 95 3.66 -5.20 13.82
CA PHE A 95 3.51 -6.07 12.66
C PHE A 95 4.02 -5.47 11.35
N ALA A 96 4.05 -4.15 11.24
CA ALA A 96 4.56 -3.44 10.07
C ALA A 96 6.10 -3.39 10.00
N ARG A 97 6.79 -3.62 11.13
CA ARG A 97 8.24 -3.45 11.26
C ARG A 97 8.99 -4.76 11.52
N ASP A 98 8.31 -5.73 12.12
CA ASP A 98 8.88 -7.02 12.50
C ASP A 98 9.30 -7.92 11.33
N PRO A 99 8.53 -8.03 10.22
CA PRO A 99 8.92 -8.89 9.10
C PRO A 99 10.17 -8.39 8.37
N ASP A 100 10.98 -9.33 7.87
CA ASP A 100 12.06 -9.03 6.92
C ASP A 100 11.51 -8.59 5.55
N ALA A 101 10.35 -9.11 5.18
CA ALA A 101 9.64 -8.82 3.94
C ALA A 101 8.14 -8.80 4.17
N GLN A 102 7.49 -7.71 3.76
CA GLN A 102 6.04 -7.58 3.73
C GLN A 102 5.58 -7.50 2.27
N LEU A 103 4.66 -8.40 1.91
CA LEU A 103 4.07 -8.51 0.58
C LEU A 103 2.59 -8.15 0.67
N ASP A 104 2.21 -7.04 0.04
CA ASP A 104 0.87 -6.48 0.14
C ASP A 104 0.09 -6.70 -1.15
N LEU A 105 -1.05 -7.40 -1.07
CA LEU A 105 -1.95 -7.64 -2.20
C LEU A 105 -3.18 -6.76 -2.06
N ILE A 106 -3.41 -5.89 -3.05
CA ILE A 106 -4.61 -5.04 -3.10
C ILE A 106 -5.34 -5.25 -4.42
N GLN A 107 -6.65 -5.41 -4.34
CA GLN A 107 -7.49 -5.53 -5.50
C GLN A 107 -7.47 -4.23 -6.32
N LEU A 108 -7.35 -4.35 -7.63
CA LEU A 108 -7.44 -3.24 -8.57
C LEU A 108 -8.92 -2.92 -8.84
N GLN A 109 -9.23 -1.62 -8.87
CA GLN A 109 -10.54 -1.17 -9.27
C GLN A 109 -10.66 -1.14 -10.80
N ILE A 110 -11.42 -2.09 -11.34
CA ILE A 110 -11.76 -2.16 -12.77
C ILE A 110 -13.21 -1.68 -12.94
N PRO A 111 -13.45 -0.60 -13.72
CA PRO A 111 -14.80 -0.12 -14.01
C PRO A 111 -15.67 -1.22 -14.61
N GLU A 112 -16.95 -1.26 -14.21
CA GLU A 112 -17.90 -2.31 -14.61
C GLU A 112 -17.99 -2.44 -16.14
N GLU A 113 -17.94 -1.32 -16.85
CA GLU A 113 -18.05 -1.26 -18.31
C GLU A 113 -16.86 -1.92 -19.02
N LEU A 114 -15.72 -2.03 -18.33
CA LEU A 114 -14.48 -2.63 -18.84
C LEU A 114 -14.26 -4.05 -18.32
N ARG A 115 -15.06 -4.54 -17.36
CA ARG A 115 -14.84 -5.85 -16.76
C ARG A 115 -14.86 -6.96 -17.80
N GLY A 116 -15.91 -7.03 -18.63
CA GLY A 116 -16.06 -8.09 -19.63
C GLY A 116 -15.03 -8.10 -20.76
N SER A 117 -14.27 -7.00 -20.96
CA SER A 117 -13.20 -6.94 -21.95
C SER A 117 -11.81 -7.28 -21.38
N ILE A 118 -11.70 -7.40 -20.06
CA ILE A 118 -10.42 -7.55 -19.35
C ILE A 118 -10.39 -8.81 -18.48
N LEU A 119 -11.52 -9.15 -17.87
CA LEU A 119 -11.69 -10.23 -16.92
C LEU A 119 -12.71 -11.24 -17.45
N SER A 120 -12.44 -12.52 -17.21
CA SER A 120 -13.45 -13.57 -17.38
C SER A 120 -14.44 -13.52 -16.20
N ASP A 121 -15.56 -14.25 -16.32
CA ASP A 121 -16.50 -14.36 -15.21
C ASP A 121 -15.83 -14.96 -13.96
N GLY A 122 -16.01 -14.29 -12.81
CA GLY A 122 -15.36 -14.65 -11.54
C GLY A 122 -13.88 -14.23 -11.39
N ASP A 123 -13.20 -13.77 -12.45
CA ASP A 123 -11.81 -13.30 -12.35
C ASP A 123 -11.73 -11.96 -11.58
N THR A 124 -10.60 -11.74 -10.90
CA THR A 124 -10.27 -10.44 -10.27
C THR A 124 -8.86 -10.00 -10.67
N ALA A 125 -8.51 -8.75 -10.39
CA ALA A 125 -7.19 -8.22 -10.69
C ALA A 125 -6.58 -7.59 -9.45
N TRP A 126 -5.28 -7.75 -9.26
CA TRP A 126 -4.57 -7.43 -8.04
C TRP A 126 -3.24 -6.74 -8.35
N GLN A 127 -2.80 -5.91 -7.42
CA GLN A 127 -1.48 -5.31 -7.38
C GLN A 127 -0.75 -5.83 -6.14
N LEU A 128 0.47 -6.30 -6.35
CA LEU A 128 1.41 -6.72 -5.33
C LEU A 128 2.44 -5.61 -5.12
N GLU A 129 2.56 -5.13 -3.89
CA GLU A 129 3.59 -4.22 -3.43
C GLU A 129 4.48 -4.92 -2.40
N GLY A 130 5.75 -4.54 -2.35
CA GLY A 130 6.72 -5.08 -1.40
C GLY A 130 7.32 -3.99 -0.55
N THR A 131 7.44 -4.26 0.75
CA THR A 131 8.35 -3.55 1.66
C THR A 131 9.39 -4.56 2.14
N LEU A 132 10.66 -4.31 1.84
CA LEU A 132 11.76 -5.18 2.25
C LEU A 132 12.68 -4.40 3.21
N ARG A 133 13.14 -5.06 4.28
CA ARG A 133 13.98 -4.41 5.30
C ARG A 133 15.34 -3.97 4.75
N GLU A 134 16.02 -4.87 4.03
CA GLU A 134 17.42 -4.71 3.61
C GLU A 134 17.59 -4.61 2.08
N PHE A 135 16.49 -4.61 1.32
CA PHE A 135 16.52 -4.64 -0.14
C PHE A 135 15.68 -3.52 -0.74
N PRO A 136 16.05 -3.01 -1.94
CA PRO A 136 15.20 -2.08 -2.66
C PRO A 136 13.82 -2.69 -2.93
N ASN A 137 12.77 -1.91 -2.72
CA ASN A 137 11.42 -2.32 -3.07
C ASN A 137 11.32 -2.57 -4.59
N PHE A 138 10.67 -3.66 -4.96
CA PHE A 138 10.42 -3.96 -6.36
C PHE A 138 9.26 -3.11 -6.91
N LYS A 139 9.27 -2.88 -8.23
CA LYS A 139 8.16 -2.18 -8.90
C LYS A 139 6.86 -2.96 -8.67
N PRO A 140 5.74 -2.31 -8.30
CA PRO A 140 4.48 -2.99 -8.06
C PRO A 140 4.12 -3.92 -9.23
N VAL A 141 3.78 -5.16 -8.89
CA VAL A 141 3.50 -6.21 -9.88
C VAL A 141 2.00 -6.38 -10.00
N LYS A 142 1.47 -6.36 -11.22
CA LYS A 142 0.05 -6.55 -11.46
C LYS A 142 -0.24 -7.96 -11.96
N MET A 143 -1.37 -8.50 -11.50
CA MET A 143 -1.75 -9.87 -11.77
C MET A 143 -3.25 -10.04 -11.88
N PHE A 144 -3.65 -11.00 -12.70
CA PHE A 144 -5.00 -11.54 -12.73
C PHE A 144 -5.09 -12.66 -11.70
N PHE A 145 -6.14 -12.67 -10.89
CA PHE A 145 -6.51 -13.86 -10.14
C PHE A 145 -7.56 -14.63 -10.93
N ARG A 146 -7.11 -15.75 -11.51
CA ARG A 146 -7.93 -16.74 -12.19
C ARG A 146 -7.91 -17.99 -11.33
N TYR A 147 -8.96 -18.19 -10.54
CA TYR A 147 -8.95 -19.20 -9.49
C TYR A 147 -8.42 -20.56 -10.00
N PRO A 148 -7.45 -21.18 -9.30
CA PRO A 148 -6.87 -20.79 -8.00
C PRO A 148 -5.56 -19.97 -8.10
N ASN A 149 -5.19 -19.49 -9.29
CA ASN A 149 -3.86 -18.98 -9.57
C ASN A 149 -3.83 -17.45 -9.75
N HIS A 150 -2.75 -16.84 -9.26
CA HIS A 150 -2.36 -15.50 -9.66
C HIS A 150 -1.45 -15.58 -10.89
N LEU A 151 -1.87 -14.94 -11.98
CA LEU A 151 -1.16 -14.89 -13.26
C LEU A 151 -0.64 -13.47 -13.48
N LEU A 152 0.67 -13.34 -13.71
CA LEU A 152 1.29 -12.05 -14.01
C LEU A 152 0.69 -11.42 -15.26
N ASP A 153 0.46 -10.11 -15.21
CA ASP A 153 0.11 -9.32 -16.39
C ASP A 153 1.37 -8.98 -17.19
N THR A 154 1.68 -9.81 -18.18
CA THR A 154 2.84 -9.63 -19.06
C THR A 154 2.61 -8.61 -20.17
N GLU A 155 1.36 -8.22 -20.42
CA GLU A 155 0.97 -7.33 -21.52
C GLU A 155 0.73 -5.89 -21.04
N GLY A 156 0.73 -5.64 -19.72
CA GLY A 156 0.51 -4.31 -19.12
C GLY A 156 -0.95 -3.85 -19.22
N VAL A 157 -1.90 -4.75 -19.44
CA VAL A 157 -3.34 -4.45 -19.53
C VAL A 157 -3.84 -3.76 -18.26
N LEU A 158 -3.28 -4.13 -17.11
CA LEU A 158 -3.66 -3.67 -15.79
C LEU A 158 -2.99 -2.36 -15.39
N ASP A 159 -1.98 -1.87 -16.14
CA ASP A 159 -1.16 -0.71 -15.77
C ASP A 159 -1.97 0.58 -15.57
N ARG A 160 -3.07 0.70 -16.29
CA ARG A 160 -4.00 1.83 -16.21
C ARG A 160 -4.93 1.81 -14.99
N PHE A 161 -5.06 0.68 -14.29
CA PHE A 161 -5.90 0.57 -13.10
C PHE A 161 -5.13 0.87 -11.83
N ARG A 162 -5.86 1.25 -10.79
CA ARG A 162 -5.30 1.60 -9.47
C ARG A 162 -5.96 0.77 -8.38
N PRO A 163 -5.26 0.50 -7.28
CA PRO A 163 -5.83 -0.21 -6.13
C PRO A 163 -7.13 0.42 -5.62
N GLU A 164 -8.03 -0.41 -5.10
CA GLU A 164 -9.24 0.03 -4.42
C GLU A 164 -8.90 0.92 -3.21
N GLY A 165 -9.61 2.03 -3.07
CA GLY A 165 -9.34 3.01 -2.02
C GLY A 165 -8.17 3.95 -2.29
N SER A 166 -7.52 3.86 -3.46
CA SER A 166 -6.59 4.90 -3.92
C SER A 166 -7.29 6.27 -3.96
N PRO A 167 -6.63 7.37 -3.54
CA PRO A 167 -7.22 8.72 -3.53
C PRO A 167 -7.80 9.11 -4.91
N VAL A 168 -7.10 8.72 -5.98
CA VAL A 168 -7.48 8.93 -7.38
C VAL A 168 -8.80 8.23 -7.75
N ASN A 169 -9.08 7.08 -7.13
CA ASN A 169 -10.28 6.28 -7.35
C ASN A 169 -11.48 6.78 -6.51
N ASN A 170 -11.23 7.25 -5.28
CA ASN A 170 -12.26 7.81 -4.40
C ASN A 170 -12.87 9.13 -4.93
N LEU A 171 -12.16 9.82 -5.83
CA LEU A 171 -12.65 10.99 -6.56
C LEU A 171 -13.74 10.67 -7.60
N LYS A 172 -13.92 9.41 -8.00
CA LYS A 172 -15.03 8.99 -8.89
C LYS A 172 -16.29 8.60 -8.13
N ASN A 173 -16.19 8.11 -6.89
CA ASN A 173 -17.32 7.62 -6.11
C ASN A 173 -17.94 8.64 -5.14
N LYS A 174 -17.25 9.76 -4.86
CA LYS A 174 -17.93 10.93 -4.30
C LYS A 174 -18.50 11.74 -5.47
N ASN A 175 -19.83 11.85 -5.51
CA ASN A 175 -20.54 12.98 -6.14
C ASN A 175 -20.17 14.32 -5.46
N ASN A 176 -18.89 14.59 -5.18
CA ASN A 176 -18.43 15.90 -4.73
C ASN A 176 -18.14 16.74 -5.97
N THR A 177 -19.21 17.30 -6.51
CA THR A 177 -19.20 18.43 -7.45
C THR A 177 -18.69 19.73 -6.81
N GLY A 178 -18.03 19.66 -5.65
CA GLY A 178 -17.40 20.77 -4.96
C GLY A 178 -16.18 21.31 -5.72
N LYS A 179 -15.92 22.60 -5.53
CA LYS A 179 -14.81 23.33 -6.16
C LYS A 179 -13.46 22.70 -5.78
N ASP A 180 -13.28 22.31 -4.52
CA ASP A 180 -12.01 21.84 -3.96
C ASP A 180 -11.59 20.46 -4.50
N ALA A 181 -12.53 19.54 -4.73
CA ALA A 181 -12.24 18.22 -5.30
C ALA A 181 -11.63 18.31 -6.71
N ARG A 182 -12.03 19.30 -7.50
CA ARG A 182 -11.46 19.54 -8.84
C ARG A 182 -10.07 20.16 -8.77
N LEU A 183 -9.80 20.99 -7.76
CA LEU A 183 -8.49 21.58 -7.53
C LEU A 183 -7.49 20.53 -7.04
N ILE A 184 -7.88 19.73 -6.04
CA ILE A 184 -7.08 18.61 -5.51
C ILE A 184 -6.63 17.69 -6.65
N ARG A 185 -7.55 17.30 -7.54
CA ARG A 185 -7.22 16.44 -8.68
C ARG A 185 -6.18 17.01 -9.63
N VAL A 186 -6.18 18.33 -9.82
CA VAL A 186 -5.16 19.01 -10.63
C VAL A 186 -3.82 19.01 -9.91
N VAL A 187 -3.80 19.30 -8.61
CA VAL A 187 -2.59 19.33 -7.78
C VAL A 187 -1.94 17.95 -7.65
N GLU A 188 -2.72 16.91 -7.39
CA GLU A 188 -2.22 15.52 -7.33
C GLU A 188 -1.61 15.07 -8.65
N ALA A 189 -2.20 15.45 -9.78
CA ALA A 189 -1.66 15.14 -11.09
C ALA A 189 -0.32 15.84 -11.35
N ILE A 190 -0.17 17.09 -10.89
CA ILE A 190 1.11 17.81 -10.93
C ILE A 190 2.17 17.09 -10.08
N ASN A 191 1.83 16.76 -8.83
CA ASN A 191 2.75 16.09 -7.91
C ASN A 191 3.16 14.70 -8.44
N SER A 192 2.20 13.92 -8.95
CA SER A 192 2.46 12.59 -9.52
C SER A 192 3.44 12.63 -10.68
N LEU A 193 3.32 13.64 -11.57
CA LEU A 193 4.24 13.80 -12.70
C LEU A 193 5.67 14.09 -12.24
N LYS A 194 5.83 14.87 -11.16
CA LYS A 194 7.13 15.13 -10.55
C LYS A 194 7.67 13.93 -9.78
N THR A 195 6.82 13.13 -9.13
CA THR A 195 7.28 11.91 -8.45
C THR A 195 7.80 10.88 -9.45
N MET A 196 7.21 10.79 -10.64
CA MET A 196 7.67 9.89 -11.70
C MET A 196 9.00 10.33 -12.32
N ASP A 197 9.26 11.63 -12.35
CA ASP A 197 10.48 12.23 -12.88
C ASP A 197 10.72 13.57 -12.17
N PRO A 198 11.60 13.60 -11.13
CA PRO A 198 11.81 14.79 -10.30
C PRO A 198 12.27 16.03 -11.06
N ASP A 199 13.01 15.82 -12.16
CA ASP A 199 13.54 16.88 -13.01
C ASP A 199 12.55 17.31 -14.10
N LYS A 200 11.39 16.64 -14.19
CA LYS A 200 10.38 16.94 -15.20
C LYS A 200 9.76 18.31 -14.98
N VAL A 201 9.83 19.11 -16.03
CA VAL A 201 9.02 20.31 -16.19
C VAL A 201 7.59 19.89 -16.55
N VAL A 202 6.66 20.09 -15.61
CA VAL A 202 5.26 19.66 -15.78
C VAL A 202 4.51 20.66 -16.67
N ALA A 203 4.01 20.21 -17.82
CA ALA A 203 3.21 21.04 -18.71
C ALA A 203 1.70 20.94 -18.42
N VAL A 204 0.95 22.01 -18.70
CA VAL A 204 -0.53 22.02 -18.61
C VAL A 204 -1.17 20.93 -19.49
N SER A 205 -0.53 20.58 -20.61
CA SER A 205 -0.97 19.48 -21.47
C SER A 205 -0.92 18.12 -20.79
N ASP A 206 0.09 17.89 -19.97
CA ASP A 206 0.31 16.60 -19.30
C ASP A 206 -0.74 16.41 -18.20
N VAL A 207 -0.97 17.47 -17.44
CA VAL A 207 -2.04 17.52 -16.43
C VAL A 207 -3.42 17.38 -17.08
N SER A 208 -3.64 17.97 -18.26
CA SER A 208 -4.87 17.80 -19.04
C SER A 208 -5.09 16.35 -19.46
N ALA A 209 -4.04 15.70 -19.99
CA ALA A 209 -4.10 14.30 -20.38
C ALA A 209 -4.38 13.36 -19.20
N MET A 210 -3.80 13.64 -18.03
CA MET A 210 -3.99 12.82 -16.83
C MET A 210 -5.33 13.03 -16.14
N THR A 211 -5.80 14.28 -16.04
CA THR A 211 -7.02 14.61 -15.30
C THR A 211 -8.29 14.51 -16.14
N GLY A 212 -8.17 14.66 -17.46
CA GLY A 212 -9.29 14.79 -18.39
C GLY A 212 -9.92 16.18 -18.41
N HIS A 213 -9.39 17.15 -17.66
CA HIS A 213 -9.84 18.54 -17.72
C HIS A 213 -9.30 19.24 -18.98
N ALA A 214 -10.12 20.12 -19.57
CA ALA A 214 -9.67 20.98 -20.66
C ALA A 214 -8.53 21.89 -20.20
N LYS A 215 -7.56 22.16 -21.08
CA LYS A 215 -6.38 22.99 -20.77
C LYS A 215 -6.77 24.35 -20.18
N ASP A 216 -7.82 24.99 -20.69
CA ASP A 216 -8.28 26.29 -20.18
C ASP A 216 -8.92 26.20 -18.79
N THR A 217 -9.52 25.07 -18.46
CA THR A 217 -10.02 24.80 -17.10
C THR A 217 -8.86 24.70 -16.11
N ILE A 218 -7.79 24.00 -16.49
CA ILE A 218 -6.58 23.88 -15.66
C ILE A 218 -5.93 25.25 -15.48
N ARG A 219 -5.76 26.02 -16.57
CA ARG A 219 -5.24 27.39 -16.50
C ARG A 219 -6.06 28.27 -15.57
N ARG A 220 -7.39 28.18 -15.64
CA ARG A 220 -8.29 28.92 -14.74
C ARG A 220 -8.03 28.55 -13.29
N TYR A 221 -7.95 27.25 -12.97
CA TYR A 221 -7.68 26.77 -11.62
C TYR A 221 -6.33 27.24 -11.07
N LEU A 222 -5.29 27.16 -11.89
CA LEU A 222 -3.94 27.61 -11.51
C LEU A 222 -3.87 29.13 -11.32
N ASN A 223 -4.51 29.92 -12.18
CA ASN A 223 -4.41 31.38 -12.13
C ASN A 223 -5.33 32.05 -11.11
N ASN A 224 -6.41 31.40 -10.70
CA ASN A 224 -7.40 31.99 -9.79
C ASN A 224 -7.31 31.35 -8.41
N GLU A 225 -7.62 30.06 -8.33
CA GLU A 225 -7.75 29.34 -7.07
C GLU A 225 -6.41 28.90 -6.47
N LEU A 226 -5.46 28.48 -7.31
CA LEU A 226 -4.16 27.92 -6.88
C LEU A 226 -2.99 28.87 -7.12
N LYS A 227 -3.27 30.16 -7.36
CA LYS A 227 -2.27 31.17 -7.74
C LYS A 227 -1.18 31.40 -6.70
N GLU A 228 -1.45 31.02 -5.44
CA GLU A 228 -0.48 31.12 -4.35
C GLU A 228 0.52 29.96 -4.34
N TYR A 229 0.20 28.84 -4.99
CA TYR A 229 1.01 27.62 -5.01
C TYR A 229 1.69 27.39 -6.35
N TYR A 230 1.09 27.87 -7.44
CA TYR A 230 1.59 27.61 -8.79
C TYR A 230 1.53 28.86 -9.67
N SER A 231 2.49 28.93 -10.60
CA SER A 231 2.49 29.89 -11.70
C SER A 231 2.65 29.17 -13.03
N ILE A 232 2.16 29.78 -14.11
CA ILE A 232 2.29 29.25 -15.47
C ILE A 232 3.25 30.13 -16.26
N ARG A 233 4.30 29.54 -16.84
CA ARG A 233 5.21 30.21 -17.79
C ARG A 233 5.32 29.37 -19.05
N ASN A 234 5.03 29.94 -20.22
CA ASN A 234 5.05 29.23 -21.51
C ASN A 234 4.25 27.91 -21.57
N GLY A 235 3.25 27.74 -20.72
CA GLY A 235 2.46 26.50 -20.63
C GLY A 235 3.01 25.46 -19.64
N GLU A 236 4.12 25.76 -18.99
CA GLU A 236 4.77 24.97 -17.93
C GLU A 236 4.29 25.46 -16.56
N ILE A 237 4.13 24.52 -15.63
CA ILE A 237 3.64 24.75 -14.27
C ILE A 237 4.84 24.77 -13.34
N ILE A 238 5.03 25.91 -12.67
CA ILE A 238 6.10 26.16 -11.72
C ILE A 238 5.48 26.25 -10.33
N ASN A 239 5.96 25.43 -9.40
CA ASN A 239 5.55 25.49 -8.00
C ASN A 239 6.23 26.69 -7.32
N THR A 240 5.47 27.43 -6.52
CA THR A 240 5.98 28.51 -5.69
C THR A 240 6.60 27.91 -4.43
N GLU A 241 7.90 28.08 -4.24
CA GLU A 241 8.67 27.45 -3.16
C GLU A 241 7.99 27.61 -1.79
N GLY A 242 7.82 26.48 -1.09
CA GLY A 242 7.38 26.42 0.31
C GLY A 242 5.86 26.28 0.54
N ARG A 243 5.02 26.15 -0.50
CA ARG A 243 3.57 25.93 -0.31
C ARG A 243 3.05 24.68 -0.99
N ASP A 244 2.30 23.89 -0.23
CA ASP A 244 1.62 22.69 -0.71
C ASP A 244 0.12 22.77 -0.41
N TYR A 245 -0.66 22.92 -1.48
CA TYR A 245 -2.12 23.00 -1.38
C TYR A 245 -2.73 21.74 -0.75
N LEU A 246 -2.14 20.56 -0.96
CA LEU A 246 -2.64 19.33 -0.34
C LEU A 246 -2.40 19.32 1.17
N ARG A 247 -1.25 19.85 1.63
CA ARG A 247 -0.95 20.00 3.06
C ARG A 247 -1.96 20.95 3.73
N GLU A 248 -2.26 22.08 3.11
CA GLU A 248 -3.27 23.03 3.61
C GLU A 248 -4.70 22.46 3.61
N CYS A 249 -4.98 21.47 2.74
CA CYS A 249 -6.23 20.72 2.76
C CYS A 249 -6.24 19.57 3.80
N GLY A 250 -5.16 19.35 4.56
CA GLY A 250 -5.01 18.23 5.50
C GLY A 250 -4.87 16.87 4.81
N LEU A 251 -4.31 16.85 3.60
CA LEU A 251 -4.17 15.66 2.75
C LEU A 251 -2.71 15.24 2.52
N ASN A 252 -1.76 15.98 3.07
CA ASN A 252 -0.33 15.70 2.96
C ASN A 252 0.36 15.89 4.33
N ASP A 253 0.13 14.94 5.24
CA ASP A 253 0.95 14.80 6.45
C ASP A 253 2.14 13.89 6.11
N SER A 254 3.17 14.49 5.50
CA SER A 254 4.53 14.01 5.74
C SER A 254 4.99 14.68 7.03
N ASP A 255 5.04 13.92 8.11
CA ASP A 255 5.77 14.30 9.32
C ASP A 255 7.25 14.50 8.96
N GLU A 256 7.61 15.72 8.55
CA GLU A 256 8.88 16.31 8.92
C GLU A 256 8.68 16.83 10.34
N ASN A 257 8.91 15.96 11.33
CA ASN A 257 9.36 16.45 12.62
C ASN A 257 10.85 16.74 12.43
N ASP A 258 11.17 18.04 12.39
CA ASP A 258 12.48 18.54 12.74
C ASP A 258 12.83 17.96 14.12
N ASP A 259 13.78 17.01 14.15
CA ASP A 259 14.54 16.69 15.36
C ASP A 259 15.51 17.85 15.63
N ASP A 260 14.97 18.94 16.16
CA ASP A 260 15.71 19.89 17.00
C ASP A 260 15.26 19.63 18.44
N ASP A 261 15.85 18.64 19.08
CA ASP A 261 16.05 18.62 20.54
C ASP A 261 17.36 17.86 20.80
N ASP A 262 18.44 18.63 20.70
CA ASP A 262 19.62 18.43 21.54
C ASP A 262 19.14 18.31 23.00
N ASP A 263 19.20 17.13 23.58
CA ASP A 263 19.39 17.01 25.03
C ASP A 263 20.18 15.73 25.36
N GLU A 264 21.42 16.00 25.77
CA GLU A 264 22.37 15.16 26.48
C GLU A 264 21.70 14.24 27.51
N TRP A 265 22.02 12.94 27.45
CA TRP A 265 22.14 12.15 28.67
C TRP A 265 23.34 11.19 28.57
N GLU A 266 24.27 11.38 29.51
CA GLU A 266 25.33 10.45 29.93
C GLU A 266 24.81 9.07 30.35
#